data_AF-W7ER25-F1
#
_entry.id   AF-W7ER25-F1
#
_cell.length_a   1.000
_cell.length_b   1.000
_cell.length_c   1.000
_cell.angle_alpha   90.00
_cell.angle_beta   90.00
_cell.angle_gamma   90.00
#
_symmetry.space_group_name_H-M   'P 1'
#
loop_
_entity.id
_entity.type
_entity.pdbx_description
1 polymer ?
#
loop_
_entity_poly.entity_id
_entity_poly.type
_entity_poly.pdbx_seq_one_letter_code
_entity_poly.pdbx_strand_id
1 'polypeptide(L)'
;MPSAKFDEVYKKVSAMGEKLKASGAQGPSNDEQLKLYANAKIAQGADINAAKKPGMFDLTGKAKYNKWKEVADAGTTQEQAEQEYIKTGEEVLAKYDK
;
A
#
# COMPACT_ATOMS: atom_id res chain seq x y z
N MET A 1 16.28 -2.23 -2.03
CA MET A 1 15.72 -2.02 -0.68
C MET A 1 15.16 -0.60 -0.67
N PRO A 2 13.97 -0.37 -0.10
CA PRO A 2 13.37 0.97 -0.04
C PRO A 2 14.24 1.95 0.74
N SER A 3 14.03 3.26 0.55
CA SER A 3 14.73 4.28 1.34
C SER A 3 14.28 4.32 2.80
N ALA A 4 15.10 4.95 3.64
CA ALA A 4 14.75 5.22 5.04
C ALA A 4 13.45 6.04 5.17
N LYS A 5 13.16 6.94 4.22
CA LYS A 5 11.92 7.72 4.23
C LYS A 5 10.71 6.83 3.98
N PHE A 6 10.80 5.88 3.06
CA PHE A 6 9.76 4.88 2.86
C PHE A 6 9.50 4.08 4.13
N ASP A 7 10.54 3.58 4.78
CA ASP A 7 10.40 2.79 6.01
C ASP A 7 9.75 3.59 7.15
N GLU A 8 10.09 4.88 7.27
CA GLU A 8 9.48 5.78 8.24
C GLU A 8 7.98 5.98 7.97
N VAL A 9 7.62 6.33 6.73
CA VAL A 9 6.22 6.53 6.32
C VAL A 9 5.43 5.23 6.47
N TYR A 10 6.02 4.10 6.09
CA TYR A 10 5.39 2.78 6.21
C TYR A 10 5.05 2.45 7.65
N LYS A 11 5.97 2.69 8.59
CA LYS A 11 5.74 2.50 10.03
C LYS A 11 4.64 3.41 10.55
N LYS A 12 4.66 4.70 10.19
CA LYS A 12 3.64 5.67 10.58
C LYS A 12 2.25 5.28 10.06
N VAL A 13 2.13 4.93 8.78
CA VAL A 13 0.86 4.49 8.17
C VAL A 13 0.33 3.24 8.86
N SER A 14 1.21 2.28 9.17
CA SER A 14 0.83 1.05 9.87
C SER A 14 0.34 1.34 11.30
N ALA A 15 1.07 2.16 12.06
CA ALA A 15 0.71 2.56 13.42
C ALA A 15 -0.61 3.34 13.46
N MET A 16 -0.83 4.26 12.51
CA MET A 16 -2.11 4.95 12.34
C MET A 16 -3.24 3.96 12.07
N GLY A 17 -3.04 2.97 11.18
CA GLY A 17 -4.03 1.94 10.91
C GLY A 17 -4.42 1.13 12.16
N GLU A 18 -3.44 0.79 13.01
CA GLU A 18 -3.70 0.14 14.30
C GLU A 18 -4.47 1.04 15.26
N LYS A 19 -4.10 2.32 15.37
CA LYS A 19 -4.78 3.34 16.19
C LYS A 19 -6.25 3.52 15.76
N LEU A 20 -6.53 3.61 14.46
CA LEU A 20 -7.90 3.74 13.95
C LEU A 20 -8.72 2.47 14.23
N LYS A 21 -8.12 1.29 14.04
CA LYS A 21 -8.79 0.02 14.36
C LYS A 21 -9.11 -0.09 15.85
N ALA A 22 -8.20 0.32 16.72
CA ALA A 22 -8.41 0.30 18.18
C ALA A 22 -9.49 1.29 18.65
N SER A 23 -9.61 2.44 17.98
CA SER A 23 -10.60 3.47 18.30
C SER A 23 -11.95 3.29 17.59
N GLY A 24 -12.05 2.35 16.64
CA GLY A 24 -13.24 2.18 15.79
C GLY A 24 -13.47 3.33 14.81
N ALA A 25 -12.46 4.19 14.61
CA ALA A 25 -12.55 5.33 13.70
C ALA A 25 -12.48 4.88 12.23
N GLN A 26 -13.05 5.69 11.34
CA GLN A 26 -13.03 5.41 9.92
C GLN A 26 -11.60 5.49 9.37
N GLY A 27 -11.20 4.42 8.66
CA GLY A 27 -9.90 4.31 8.01
C GLY A 27 -9.79 5.02 6.66
N PRO A 28 -8.60 4.93 6.03
CA PRO A 28 -8.40 5.35 4.65
C PRO A 28 -9.38 4.65 3.72
N SER A 29 -9.77 5.33 2.65
CA SER A 29 -10.64 4.77 1.61
C SER A 29 -10.03 3.52 0.97
N ASN A 30 -10.86 2.67 0.37
CA ASN A 30 -10.38 1.46 -0.31
C ASN A 30 -9.31 1.78 -1.36
N ASP A 31 -9.48 2.86 -2.13
CA ASP A 31 -8.52 3.26 -3.16
C ASP A 31 -7.16 3.68 -2.57
N GLU A 32 -7.16 4.42 -1.45
CA GLU A 32 -5.94 4.79 -0.74
C GLU A 32 -5.22 3.55 -0.20
N GLN A 33 -5.95 2.61 0.40
CA GLN A 33 -5.39 1.34 0.89
C GLN A 33 -4.80 0.49 -0.24
N LEU A 34 -5.48 0.41 -1.39
CA LEU A 34 -5.03 -0.35 -2.55
C LEU A 34 -3.80 0.28 -3.21
N LYS A 35 -3.74 1.62 -3.31
CA LYS A 35 -2.56 2.36 -3.78
C LYS A 35 -1.35 2.12 -2.87
N LEU A 36 -1.53 2.27 -1.56
CA LEU A 36 -0.47 2.00 -0.57
C LEU A 36 0.03 0.56 -0.68
N TYR A 37 -0.88 -0.41 -0.83
CA TYR A 37 -0.51 -1.82 -0.98
C TYR A 37 0.32 -2.08 -2.25
N ALA A 38 -0.18 -1.65 -3.41
CA ALA A 38 0.47 -1.89 -4.70
C ALA A 38 1.87 -1.28 -4.76
N ASN A 39 1.99 -0.01 -4.37
CA ASN A 39 3.24 0.71 -4.37
C ASN A 39 4.23 0.14 -3.34
N ALA A 40 3.77 -0.26 -2.16
CA ALA A 40 4.65 -0.91 -1.17
C ALA A 40 5.24 -2.22 -1.70
N LYS A 41 4.44 -3.05 -2.38
CA LYS A 41 4.92 -4.32 -2.95
C LYS A 41 6.00 -4.10 -4.00
N ILE A 42 5.80 -3.15 -4.90
CA ILE A 42 6.78 -2.85 -5.95
C ILE A 42 8.04 -2.21 -5.36
N ALA A 43 7.91 -1.25 -4.45
CA ALA A 43 9.05 -0.61 -3.77
C ALA A 43 9.91 -1.62 -2.98
N GLN A 44 9.28 -2.66 -2.40
CA GLN A 44 9.97 -3.75 -1.71
C GLN A 44 10.62 -4.78 -2.66
N GLY A 45 10.44 -4.63 -3.98
CA GLY A 45 10.95 -5.55 -4.98
C GLY A 45 10.21 -6.89 -5.03
N ALA A 46 8.94 -6.92 -4.59
CA ALA A 46 8.13 -8.14 -4.68
C ALA A 46 7.81 -8.46 -6.15
N ASP A 47 8.03 -9.71 -6.56
CA ASP A 47 7.64 -10.20 -7.87
C ASP A 47 6.17 -10.65 -7.87
N ILE A 48 5.37 -10.04 -8.73
CA ILE A 48 3.96 -10.39 -8.87
C ILE A 48 3.73 -11.73 -9.57
N ASN A 49 4.67 -12.19 -10.39
CA ASN A 49 4.56 -13.47 -11.07
C ASN A 49 4.76 -14.64 -10.08
N ALA A 50 5.57 -14.41 -9.05
CA ALA A 50 5.74 -15.33 -7.92
C ALA A 50 4.61 -15.23 -6.88
N ALA A 51 3.73 -14.23 -6.98
CA ALA A 51 2.67 -14.04 -6.00
C ALA A 51 1.52 -15.05 -6.16
N LYS A 52 1.09 -15.62 -5.04
CA LYS A 52 -0.07 -16.51 -5.01
C LYS A 52 -1.33 -15.74 -5.44
N LYS A 53 -1.98 -16.23 -6.49
CA LYS A 53 -3.26 -15.67 -6.94
C LYS A 53 -4.34 -15.91 -5.86
N PRO A 54 -5.12 -14.87 -5.51
CA PRO A 54 -6.21 -15.00 -4.56
C PRO A 54 -7.31 -15.91 -5.11
N GLY A 55 -7.99 -16.63 -4.20
CA GLY A 55 -9.09 -17.53 -4.55
C GLY A 55 -10.34 -16.77 -5.01
N MET A 56 -11.27 -17.47 -5.67
CA MET A 56 -12.48 -16.86 -6.25
C MET A 56 -13.34 -16.08 -5.24
N PHE A 57 -13.37 -16.52 -3.98
CA PHE A 57 -14.16 -15.90 -2.91
C PHE A 57 -13.40 -14.84 -2.10
N ASP A 58 -12.10 -14.66 -2.34
CA ASP A 58 -11.28 -13.64 -1.65
C ASP A 58 -11.33 -12.31 -2.41
N LEU A 59 -12.45 -11.58 -2.25
CA LEU A 59 -12.68 -10.31 -2.94
C LEU A 59 -11.61 -9.26 -2.58
N THR A 60 -11.19 -9.22 -1.32
CA THR A 60 -10.18 -8.27 -0.82
C THR A 60 -8.80 -8.59 -1.36
N GLY A 61 -8.38 -9.86 -1.29
CA GLY A 61 -7.12 -10.30 -1.87
C GLY A 61 -7.10 -10.09 -3.38
N LYS A 62 -8.22 -10.32 -4.06
CA LYS A 62 -8.38 -10.05 -5.50
C LYS A 62 -8.22 -8.58 -5.83
N ALA A 63 -8.82 -7.66 -5.07
CA ALA A 63 -8.66 -6.23 -5.27
C ALA A 63 -7.18 -5.80 -5.08
N LYS A 64 -6.53 -6.27 -4.01
CA LYS A 64 -5.11 -6.01 -3.74
C LYS A 64 -4.20 -6.54 -4.85
N TYR A 65 -4.40 -7.79 -5.25
CA TYR A 65 -3.63 -8.43 -6.33
C TYR A 65 -3.83 -7.70 -7.66
N ASN A 66 -5.08 -7.37 -8.01
CA ASN A 66 -5.39 -6.67 -9.25
C ASN A 66 -4.75 -5.28 -9.29
N LYS A 67 -4.81 -4.51 -8.19
CA LYS A 67 -4.17 -3.19 -8.16
C LYS A 67 -2.65 -3.28 -8.24
N TRP A 68 -2.05 -4.24 -7.53
CA TRP A 68 -0.62 -4.50 -7.66
C TRP A 68 -0.24 -4.88 -9.09
N LYS A 69 -1.03 -5.73 -9.74
CA LYS A 69 -0.82 -6.13 -11.14
C LYS A 69 -0.92 -4.96 -12.11
N GLU A 70 -1.93 -4.14 -11.95
CA GLU A 70 -2.11 -2.93 -12.77
C GLU A 70 -0.87 -2.02 -12.70
N VAL A 71 -0.35 -1.76 -11.49
CA VAL A 71 0.81 -0.87 -11.29
C VAL A 71 2.11 -1.53 -11.79
N ALA A 72 2.26 -2.83 -11.61
CA ALA A 72 3.41 -3.58 -12.10
C ALA A 72 3.44 -3.67 -13.65
N ASP A 73 2.28 -3.96 -14.28
CA ASP A 73 2.13 -4.03 -15.73
C ASP A 73 2.34 -2.66 -16.40
N ALA A 74 2.07 -1.57 -15.68
CA ALA A 74 2.36 -0.21 -16.12
C ALA A 74 3.87 0.11 -16.20
N GLY A 75 4.74 -0.81 -15.76
CA GLY A 75 6.20 -0.63 -15.80
C GLY A 75 6.74 0.25 -14.68
N THR A 76 6.00 0.41 -13.58
CA THR A 76 6.43 1.22 -12.43
C THR A 76 7.69 0.64 -11.81
N THR A 77 8.75 1.45 -11.70
CA THR A 77 10.00 1.03 -11.05
C THR A 77 9.89 1.03 -9.53
N GLN A 78 10.86 0.42 -8.84
CA GLN A 78 10.88 0.43 -7.37
C GLN A 78 10.95 1.86 -6.82
N GLU A 79 11.75 2.73 -7.45
CA GLU A 79 11.92 4.12 -7.07
C GLU A 79 10.63 4.93 -7.28
N GLN A 80 9.95 4.73 -8.41
CA GLN A 80 8.68 5.40 -8.69
C GLN A 80 7.58 4.96 -7.71
N ALA A 81 7.49 3.65 -7.46
CA ALA A 81 6.54 3.10 -6.49
C ALA A 81 6.83 3.62 -5.08
N GLU A 82 8.11 3.75 -4.71
CA GLU A 82 8.51 4.30 -3.43
C GLU A 82 8.06 5.76 -3.28
N GLN A 83 8.31 6.61 -4.29
CA GLN A 83 7.90 8.02 -4.28
C GLN A 83 6.38 8.15 -4.17
N GLU A 84 5.62 7.37 -4.93
CA GLU A 84 4.16 7.40 -4.89
C GLU A 84 3.61 6.84 -3.56
N TYR A 85 4.28 5.84 -2.97
CA TYR A 85 3.95 5.36 -1.62
C TYR A 85 4.15 6.44 -0.57
N ILE A 86 5.31 7.12 -0.57
CA ILE A 86 5.63 8.19 0.38
C ILE A 86 4.59 9.30 0.27
N LYS A 87 4.30 9.76 -0.95
CA LYS A 87 3.31 10.80 -1.22
C LYS A 87 1.92 10.39 -0.70
N THR A 88 1.44 9.22 -1.10
CA THR A 88 0.11 8.72 -0.67
C THR A 88 0.06 8.51 0.84
N GLY A 89 1.15 8.01 1.44
CA GLY A 89 1.25 7.76 2.88
C GLY A 89 1.22 9.05 3.69
N GLU A 90 1.94 10.08 3.27
CA GLU A 90 1.90 11.42 3.89
C GLU A 90 0.50 12.04 3.78
N GLU A 91 -0.17 11.95 2.63
CA GLU A 91 -1.54 12.43 2.45
C GLU A 91 -2.53 11.69 3.36
N VAL A 92 -2.39 10.38 3.48
CA VAL A 92 -3.24 9.53 4.33
C VAL A 92 -2.98 9.84 5.82
N LEU A 93 -1.73 10.00 6.23
CA LEU A 93 -1.40 10.40 7.60
C LEU A 93 -1.99 11.77 7.94
N ALA A 94 -1.87 12.75 7.05
CA ALA A 94 -2.44 14.08 7.27
C ALA A 94 -3.97 14.07 7.43
N LYS A 95 -4.67 13.16 6.75
CA LYS A 95 -6.14 13.06 6.82
C LYS A 95 -6.61 12.29 8.05
N TYR A 96 -5.91 11.21 8.41
CA TYR A 96 -6.42 10.18 9.31
C TYR A 96 -5.64 10.05 10.63
N ASP A 97 -4.38 10.50 10.70
CA ASP A 97 -3.61 10.53 11.95
C ASP A 97 -3.77 11.87 12.68
N LYS A 98 -4.98 12.07 13.24
CA LYS A 98 -5.28 13.23 14.09
C LYS A 98 -4.91 12.98 15.55
#